data_AF-A0A7M3Z8U6-F1
#
_entry.id   AF-A0A7M3Z8U6-F1
#
_cell.length_a   1.000
_cell.length_b   1.000
_cell.length_c   1.000
_cell.angle_alpha   90.00
_cell.angle_beta   90.00
_cell.angle_gamma   90.00
#
_symmetry.space_group_name_H-M   'P 1'
#
loop_
_entity.id
_entity.type
_entity.pdbx_description
1 polymer ?
#
loop_
_entity_poly.entity_id
_entity_poly.type
_entity_poly.pdbx_seq_one_letter_code
_entity_poly.pdbx_strand_id
1 'polypeptide(L)'
;ELSCEWRHQGQGDTAVVTVNNAGNQTLELQASVDSESVSITRPSGGLLEIEPDSAEMLVLELDSDVDEEVFIVTVSHPTVEGAEVQLEVRLLADDDWALHVDYGNRMNVHYKVWISDTGEQLDEGDLPVTAGSEPTCDAGAPSACYIKGFHWGVIGLDCDIFRCAIGDGTTHTVILPPELAYKDRPDREPANNQWLVFELSINELLI
;
A
#
# COMPACT_ATOMS: atom_id res chain seq x y z
N GLU A 1 3.85 7.70 17.64
CA GLU A 1 3.91 6.23 17.60
C GLU A 1 2.86 5.79 16.60
N LEU A 2 3.32 5.18 15.51
CA LEU A 2 2.47 4.66 14.44
C LEU A 2 2.42 3.15 14.61
N SER A 3 1.25 2.54 14.42
CA SER A 3 1.08 1.09 14.53
C SER A 3 0.15 0.57 13.44
N CYS A 4 0.44 -0.60 12.87
CA CYS A 4 -0.46 -1.32 11.96
C CYS A 4 -0.41 -2.84 12.22
N GLU A 5 -1.37 -3.56 11.63
CA GLU A 5 -1.37 -5.03 11.59
C GLU A 5 -1.06 -5.51 10.17
N TRP A 6 -0.23 -6.55 10.04
CA TRP A 6 -0.02 -7.31 8.82
C TRP A 6 -0.45 -8.76 9.06
N ARG A 7 -1.53 -9.16 8.39
CA ARG A 7 -2.03 -10.54 8.38
C ARG A 7 -1.43 -11.26 7.18
N HIS A 8 -0.74 -12.38 7.40
CA HIS A 8 0.02 -13.06 6.34
C HIS A 8 -0.44 -14.49 6.05
N GLN A 9 -0.14 -14.94 4.83
CA GLN A 9 -0.40 -16.30 4.33
C GLN A 9 0.84 -17.21 4.35
N GLY A 10 1.89 -16.78 5.05
CA GLY A 10 3.11 -17.54 5.27
C GLY A 10 4.29 -17.02 4.46
N GLN A 11 5.36 -17.81 4.38
CA GLN A 11 6.61 -17.40 3.75
C GLN A 11 6.40 -16.91 2.30
N GLY A 12 7.01 -15.77 1.98
CA GLY A 12 6.93 -15.10 0.69
C GLY A 12 5.81 -14.07 0.59
N ASP A 13 4.96 -13.94 1.60
CA ASP A 13 3.98 -12.87 1.66
C ASP A 13 4.67 -11.49 1.70
N THR A 14 4.03 -10.48 1.12
CA THR A 14 4.57 -9.12 1.00
C THR A 14 3.64 -8.05 1.56
N ALA A 15 4.24 -7.06 2.21
CA ALA A 15 3.55 -5.86 2.67
C ALA A 15 4.24 -4.60 2.13
N VAL A 16 3.50 -3.49 2.10
CA VAL A 16 3.98 -2.23 1.53
C VAL A 16 3.87 -1.13 2.56
N VAL A 17 4.99 -0.44 2.80
CA VAL A 17 5.05 0.77 3.65
C VAL A 17 5.37 1.96 2.75
N THR A 18 4.63 3.05 2.90
CA THR A 18 4.91 4.29 2.16
C THR A 18 5.55 5.31 3.08
N VAL A 19 6.55 6.03 2.57
CA VAL A 19 7.15 7.20 3.21
C VAL A 19 6.85 8.44 2.38
N ASN A 20 6.20 9.43 3.00
CA ASN A 20 5.82 10.69 2.36
C ASN A 20 6.76 11.83 2.81
N ASN A 21 7.30 12.56 1.84
CA ASN A 21 8.07 13.78 2.08
C ASN A 21 7.20 15.01 1.79
N ALA A 22 6.48 15.48 2.81
CA ALA A 22 5.74 16.75 2.76
C ALA A 22 6.65 17.99 2.89
N GLY A 23 7.97 17.81 2.89
CA GLY A 23 8.97 18.86 2.98
C GLY A 23 9.30 19.49 1.62
N ASN A 24 10.14 20.53 1.67
CA ASN A 24 10.60 21.26 0.48
C ASN A 24 12.05 20.91 0.06
N GLN A 25 12.60 19.84 0.63
CA GLN A 25 13.97 19.37 0.36
C GLN A 25 13.94 17.87 0.08
N THR A 26 14.81 17.41 -0.81
CA THR A 26 15.03 15.98 -1.05
C THR A 26 15.57 15.34 0.23
N LEU A 27 15.01 14.19 0.60
CA LEU A 27 15.40 13.43 1.78
C LEU A 27 16.14 12.15 1.34
N GLU A 28 17.38 12.00 1.80
CA GLU A 28 18.10 10.73 1.74
C GLU A 28 17.92 10.01 3.08
N LEU A 29 17.18 8.91 3.08
CA LEU A 29 16.79 8.16 4.27
C LEU A 29 17.25 6.70 4.18
N GLN A 30 17.47 6.10 5.33
CA GLN A 30 17.73 4.68 5.49
C GLN A 30 16.55 4.03 6.20
N ALA A 31 15.94 3.06 5.54
CA ALA A 31 14.94 2.17 6.12
C ALA A 31 15.61 0.90 6.66
N SER A 32 15.13 0.42 7.80
CA SER A 32 15.54 -0.85 8.40
C SER A 32 14.37 -1.48 9.14
N VAL A 33 14.43 -2.80 9.29
CA VAL A 33 13.48 -3.59 10.08
C VAL A 33 14.27 -4.33 11.15
N ASP A 34 13.75 -4.38 12.37
CA ASP A 34 14.34 -5.11 13.51
C ASP A 34 13.71 -6.50 13.70
N SER A 35 13.60 -7.25 12.61
CA SER A 35 13.07 -8.61 12.58
C SER A 35 14.07 -9.57 11.95
N GLU A 36 14.04 -10.83 12.38
CA GLU A 36 14.76 -11.93 11.71
C GLU A 36 13.88 -12.64 10.66
N SER A 37 12.56 -12.46 10.71
CA SER A 37 11.59 -13.10 9.81
C SER A 37 11.18 -12.20 8.66
N VAL A 38 11.42 -10.89 8.73
CA VAL A 38 11.00 -9.92 7.71
C VAL A 38 12.21 -9.17 7.14
N SER A 39 12.25 -9.01 5.82
CA SER A 39 13.26 -8.19 5.14
C SER A 39 12.65 -7.13 4.22
N ILE A 40 13.42 -6.08 3.95
CA ILE A 40 13.09 -5.07 2.94
C ILE A 40 13.62 -5.56 1.59
N THR A 41 12.71 -5.90 0.68
CA THR A 41 13.07 -6.37 -0.66
C THR A 41 13.19 -5.23 -1.66
N ARG A 42 12.44 -4.14 -1.46
CA ARG A 42 12.52 -2.93 -2.30
C ARG A 42 12.39 -1.64 -1.47
N PRO A 43 13.19 -0.60 -1.76
CA PRO A 43 14.38 -0.63 -2.59
C PRO A 43 15.47 -1.48 -1.93
N SER A 44 16.35 -2.08 -2.74
CA SER A 44 17.41 -2.96 -2.23
C SER A 44 18.30 -2.23 -1.23
N GLY A 45 18.44 -2.79 -0.02
CA GLY A 45 19.23 -2.21 1.05
C GLY A 45 18.54 -1.05 1.80
N GLY A 46 17.26 -0.77 1.54
CA GLY A 46 16.47 0.20 2.30
C GLY A 46 16.84 1.67 2.10
N LEU A 47 17.69 1.99 1.11
CA LEU A 47 18.04 3.37 0.79
C LEU A 47 16.89 4.05 0.04
N LEU A 48 16.37 5.13 0.61
CA LEU A 48 15.28 5.93 0.06
C LEU A 48 15.81 7.31 -0.31
N GLU A 49 15.53 7.76 -1.53
CA GLU A 49 15.72 9.14 -1.96
C GLU A 49 14.35 9.68 -2.33
N ILE A 50 13.82 10.59 -1.50
CA ILE A 50 12.46 11.09 -1.63
C ILE A 50 12.51 12.57 -1.96
N GLU A 51 12.15 12.91 -3.20
CA GLU A 51 12.08 14.29 -3.65
C GLU A 51 11.09 15.13 -2.81
N PRO A 52 11.24 16.47 -2.80
CA PRO A 52 10.28 17.36 -2.18
C PRO A 52 8.87 17.03 -2.66
N ASP A 53 7.93 17.01 -1.74
CA ASP A 53 6.52 16.93 -2.07
C ASP A 53 6.19 15.63 -2.87
N SER A 54 6.86 14.52 -2.50
CA SER A 54 6.76 13.20 -3.14
C SER A 54 6.65 12.07 -2.10
N ALA A 55 6.44 10.84 -2.56
CA ALA A 55 6.39 9.66 -1.72
C ALA A 55 7.11 8.47 -2.37
N GLU A 56 7.79 7.67 -1.54
CA GLU A 56 8.44 6.42 -1.95
C GLU A 56 7.88 5.22 -1.17
N MET A 57 8.03 4.03 -1.75
CA MET A 57 7.52 2.79 -1.18
C MET A 57 8.64 1.84 -0.77
N LEU A 58 8.41 1.18 0.35
CA LEU A 58 9.16 0.07 0.89
C LEU A 58 8.31 -1.20 0.73
N VAL A 59 8.89 -2.25 0.17
CA VAL A 59 8.26 -3.59 0.13
C VAL A 59 8.96 -4.46 1.17
N LEU A 60 8.16 -4.99 2.07
CA LEU A 60 8.53 -5.99 3.07
C LEU A 60 8.18 -7.37 2.52
N GLU A 61 9.00 -8.37 2.81
CA GLU A 61 8.72 -9.77 2.50
C GLU A 61 8.95 -10.63 3.75
N LEU A 62 8.06 -11.60 3.96
CA LEU A 62 8.15 -12.55 5.05
C LEU A 62 9.08 -13.71 4.65
N ASP A 63 10.29 -13.71 5.19
CA ASP A 63 11.35 -14.68 4.90
C ASP A 63 11.13 -16.04 5.59
N SER A 64 10.31 -16.09 6.64
CA SER A 64 10.01 -17.33 7.38
C SER A 64 8.60 -17.32 7.93
N ASP A 65 8.00 -18.50 8.06
CA ASP A 65 6.66 -18.66 8.64
C ASP A 65 6.66 -18.39 10.16
N VAL A 66 5.73 -17.56 10.63
CA VAL A 66 5.65 -17.05 12.00
C VAL A 66 4.18 -17.00 12.44
N ASP A 67 3.84 -17.42 13.66
CA ASP A 67 2.44 -17.35 14.11
C ASP A 67 2.04 -15.92 14.53
N GLU A 68 2.89 -15.24 15.30
CA GLU A 68 2.72 -13.85 15.73
C GLU A 68 4.09 -13.24 16.05
N GLU A 69 4.33 -12.02 15.58
CA GLU A 69 5.52 -11.22 15.88
C GLU A 69 5.17 -9.74 15.91
N VAL A 70 5.92 -8.96 16.70
CA VAL A 70 5.87 -7.50 16.64
C VAL A 70 7.27 -7.01 16.28
N PHE A 71 7.35 -6.21 15.22
CA PHE A 71 8.58 -5.60 14.77
C PHE A 71 8.37 -4.11 14.46
N ILE A 72 9.45 -3.38 14.28
CA ILE A 72 9.52 -1.95 14.02
C ILE A 72 10.20 -1.71 12.68
N VAL A 73 9.47 -1.04 11.79
CA VAL A 73 10.06 -0.40 10.61
C VAL A 73 10.57 0.96 11.03
N THR A 74 11.88 1.17 10.92
CA THR A 74 12.54 2.45 11.20
C THR A 74 12.97 3.10 9.90
N VAL A 75 12.61 4.38 9.72
CA VAL A 75 13.13 5.23 8.64
C VAL A 75 13.88 6.38 9.29
N SER A 76 15.16 6.51 9.00
CA SER A 76 16.04 7.47 9.68
C SER A 76 16.92 8.25 8.70
N HIS A 77 17.31 9.46 9.08
CA HIS A 77 18.32 10.21 8.36
C HIS A 77 19.72 9.72 8.76
N PRO A 78 20.61 9.40 7.80
CA PRO A 78 21.88 8.71 8.09
C PRO A 78 22.87 9.53 8.94
N THR A 79 22.72 10.85 8.98
CA THR A 79 23.67 11.76 9.66
C THR A 79 23.05 12.66 10.72
N VAL A 80 21.72 12.65 10.88
CA VAL A 80 21.03 13.52 11.84
C VAL A 80 20.50 12.67 12.97
N GLU A 81 21.17 12.74 14.11
CA GLU A 81 20.79 11.99 15.31
C GLU A 81 19.38 12.37 15.77
N GLY A 82 18.54 11.37 16.04
CA GLY A 82 17.15 11.54 16.47
C GLY A 82 16.16 11.91 15.36
N ALA A 83 16.61 12.06 14.10
CA ALA A 83 15.71 12.21 12.95
C ALA A 83 15.30 10.83 12.44
N GLU A 84 14.32 10.23 13.12
CA GLU A 84 13.74 8.94 12.75
C GLU A 84 12.22 8.92 12.93
N VAL A 85 11.58 8.05 12.15
CA VAL A 85 10.18 7.68 12.28
C VAL A 85 10.12 6.17 12.44
N GLN A 86 9.33 5.72 13.40
CA GLN A 86 9.13 4.31 13.71
C GLN A 86 7.66 3.94 13.51
N LEU A 87 7.45 2.82 12.82
CA LEU A 87 6.16 2.16 12.64
C LEU A 87 6.24 0.78 13.29
N GLU A 88 5.47 0.56 14.34
CA GLU A 88 5.26 -0.76 14.92
C GLU A 88 4.32 -1.56 14.02
N VAL A 89 4.70 -2.78 13.66
CA VAL A 89 3.92 -3.69 12.85
C VAL A 89 3.67 -4.95 13.66
N ARG A 90 2.39 -5.27 13.86
CA ARG A 90 1.98 -6.55 14.43
C ARG A 90 1.72 -7.54 13.29
N LEU A 91 2.64 -8.49 13.16
CA LEU A 91 2.57 -9.59 12.21
C LEU A 91 1.74 -10.73 12.82
N LEU A 92 0.74 -11.21 12.09
CA LEU A 92 -0.17 -12.26 12.54
C LEU A 92 -0.37 -13.27 11.40
N ALA A 93 -0.23 -14.55 11.68
CA ALA A 93 -0.72 -15.58 10.76
C ALA A 93 -2.24 -15.44 10.62
N ASP A 94 -2.73 -15.51 9.38
CA ASP A 94 -4.16 -15.48 9.08
C ASP A 94 -4.67 -16.86 8.65
N ASP A 95 -5.98 -16.97 8.46
CA ASP A 95 -6.59 -18.20 7.96
C ASP A 95 -6.09 -18.52 6.54
N ASP A 96 -5.95 -19.80 6.18
CA ASP A 96 -5.60 -20.24 4.82
C ASP A 96 -6.70 -19.80 3.83
N TRP A 97 -6.54 -18.62 3.23
CA TRP A 97 -7.44 -18.14 2.19
C TRP A 97 -7.10 -18.84 0.88
N ALA A 98 -8.14 -19.20 0.11
CA ALA A 98 -7.93 -19.86 -1.17
C ALA A 98 -7.26 -18.92 -2.20
N LEU A 99 -7.39 -17.61 -2.00
CA LEU A 99 -6.71 -16.58 -2.77
C LEU A 99 -6.11 -15.54 -1.83
N HIS A 100 -4.87 -15.19 -2.11
CA HIS A 100 -4.14 -14.08 -1.56
C HIS A 100 -3.52 -13.25 -2.69
N VAL A 101 -3.78 -11.95 -2.71
CA VAL A 101 -3.33 -11.07 -3.81
C VAL A 101 -1.85 -10.72 -3.63
N ASP A 102 -1.04 -11.23 -4.56
CA ASP A 102 0.38 -10.90 -4.67
C ASP A 102 0.68 -10.00 -5.89
N TYR A 103 1.88 -9.45 -5.95
CA TYR A 103 2.38 -8.61 -7.03
C TYR A 103 2.08 -9.20 -8.42
N GLY A 104 1.56 -8.36 -9.33
CA GLY A 104 1.23 -8.73 -10.70
C GLY A 104 -0.08 -9.50 -10.88
N ASN A 105 -0.78 -9.86 -9.80
CA ASN A 105 -2.11 -10.47 -9.88
C ASN A 105 -3.10 -9.50 -10.52
N ARG A 106 -4.09 -10.01 -11.27
CA ARG A 106 -5.12 -9.23 -11.95
C ARG A 106 -6.50 -9.53 -11.39
N MET A 107 -7.24 -8.48 -11.05
CA MET A 107 -8.56 -8.61 -10.43
C MET A 107 -9.43 -7.38 -10.72
N ASN A 108 -10.74 -7.52 -10.52
CA ASN A 108 -11.68 -6.43 -10.35
C ASN A 108 -11.84 -6.18 -8.85
N VAL A 109 -11.62 -4.93 -8.45
CA VAL A 109 -11.73 -4.48 -7.06
C VAL A 109 -12.93 -3.57 -6.92
N HIS A 110 -13.77 -3.86 -5.95
CA HIS A 110 -14.80 -2.94 -5.49
C HIS A 110 -14.14 -1.92 -4.56
N TYR A 111 -14.32 -0.63 -4.84
CA TYR A 111 -13.75 0.46 -4.06
C TYR A 111 -14.80 1.44 -3.60
N LYS A 112 -14.57 2.02 -2.42
CA LYS A 112 -15.16 3.29 -2.00
C LYS A 112 -14.06 4.26 -1.65
N VAL A 113 -14.24 5.52 -2.00
CA VAL A 113 -13.26 6.57 -1.69
C VAL A 113 -13.92 7.79 -1.08
N TRP A 114 -13.29 8.33 -0.04
CA TRP A 114 -13.72 9.56 0.61
C TRP A 114 -12.54 10.43 1.02
N ILE A 115 -12.80 11.73 1.20
CA ILE A 115 -11.81 12.67 1.74
C ILE A 115 -11.62 12.36 3.22
N SER A 116 -10.36 12.13 3.63
CA SER A 116 -10.00 11.77 5.00
C SER A 116 -10.48 12.81 6.03
N ASP A 117 -10.30 14.10 5.72
CA ASP A 117 -10.58 15.19 6.66
C ASP A 117 -12.07 15.48 6.86
N THR A 118 -12.88 15.28 5.82
CA THR A 118 -14.31 15.64 5.84
C THR A 118 -15.25 14.44 5.91
N GLY A 119 -14.76 13.24 5.57
CA GLY A 119 -15.59 12.05 5.38
C GLY A 119 -16.51 12.12 4.16
N GLU A 120 -16.32 13.09 3.26
CA GLU A 120 -17.12 13.21 2.05
C GLU A 120 -16.78 12.08 1.08
N GLN A 121 -17.74 11.17 0.85
CA GLN A 121 -17.61 10.13 -0.17
C GLN A 121 -17.60 10.76 -1.55
N LEU A 122 -16.54 10.46 -2.30
CA LEU A 122 -16.32 11.01 -3.63
C LEU A 122 -16.84 10.07 -4.71
N ASP A 123 -16.64 8.77 -4.53
CA ASP A 123 -16.94 7.78 -5.56
C ASP A 123 -17.04 6.35 -4.96
N GLU A 124 -17.68 5.47 -5.72
CA GLU A 124 -17.82 4.04 -5.44
C GLU A 124 -18.03 3.27 -6.74
N GLY A 125 -17.35 2.15 -6.90
CA GLY A 125 -17.50 1.33 -8.10
C GLY A 125 -16.58 0.13 -8.14
N ASP A 126 -16.45 -0.44 -9.34
CA ASP A 126 -15.61 -1.61 -9.61
C ASP A 126 -14.58 -1.27 -10.69
N LEU A 127 -13.30 -1.54 -10.44
CA LEU A 127 -12.22 -1.27 -11.40
C LEU A 127 -11.29 -2.47 -11.55
N PRO A 128 -10.86 -2.78 -12.79
CA PRO A 128 -9.80 -3.75 -13.02
C PRO A 128 -8.45 -3.16 -12.60
N VAL A 129 -7.63 -3.97 -11.94
CA VAL A 129 -6.30 -3.56 -11.46
C VAL A 129 -5.29 -4.70 -11.61
N THR A 130 -4.04 -4.33 -11.82
CA THR A 130 -2.89 -5.22 -11.65
C THR A 130 -2.17 -4.80 -10.37
N ALA A 131 -2.04 -5.71 -9.41
CA ALA A 131 -1.42 -5.44 -8.11
C ALA A 131 0.05 -5.03 -8.27
N GLY A 132 0.46 -3.98 -7.58
CA GLY A 132 1.83 -3.45 -7.58
C GLY A 132 2.30 -2.85 -8.92
N SER A 133 1.42 -2.69 -9.92
CA SER A 133 1.83 -2.12 -11.21
C SER A 133 1.89 -0.59 -11.15
N GLU A 134 2.82 0.00 -11.89
CA GLU A 134 2.85 1.45 -12.09
C GLU A 134 1.67 1.91 -12.98
N PRO A 135 1.03 3.06 -12.66
CA PRO A 135 0.04 3.67 -13.55
C PRO A 135 0.63 3.94 -14.93
N THR A 136 -0.05 3.52 -15.99
CA THR A 136 0.47 3.64 -17.37
C THR A 136 -0.07 4.88 -18.10
N CYS A 137 -0.28 5.97 -17.34
CA CYS A 137 -0.87 7.22 -17.82
C CYS A 137 -0.21 7.77 -19.10
N ASP A 138 1.12 7.67 -19.17
CA ASP A 138 1.93 8.24 -20.26
C ASP A 138 2.09 7.30 -21.46
N ALA A 139 1.64 6.05 -21.36
CA ALA A 139 1.79 5.04 -22.42
C ALA A 139 0.65 5.02 -23.44
N GLY A 140 -0.30 5.98 -23.36
CA GLY A 140 -1.42 6.10 -24.30
C GLY A 140 -2.56 5.12 -24.08
N ALA A 141 -2.61 4.45 -22.91
CA ALA A 141 -3.69 3.55 -22.50
C ALA A 141 -4.51 4.17 -21.35
N PRO A 142 -5.53 5.01 -21.66
CA PRO A 142 -6.26 5.80 -20.66
C PRO A 142 -7.05 4.97 -19.63
N SER A 143 -7.29 3.68 -19.88
CA SER A 143 -8.00 2.78 -18.97
C SER A 143 -7.15 2.30 -17.78
N ALA A 144 -5.87 2.67 -17.71
CA ALA A 144 -4.95 2.29 -16.63
C ALA A 144 -4.37 3.53 -15.90
N CYS A 145 -5.04 4.67 -16.01
CA CYS A 145 -4.68 5.92 -15.34
C CYS A 145 -5.23 5.99 -13.90
N TYR A 146 -5.11 4.92 -13.13
CA TYR A 146 -5.45 4.96 -11.71
C TYR A 146 -4.28 5.51 -10.90
N ILE A 147 -4.56 5.90 -9.67
CA ILE A 147 -3.54 6.44 -8.78
C ILE A 147 -2.59 5.33 -8.32
N LYS A 148 -1.31 5.64 -8.10
CA LYS A 148 -0.29 4.65 -7.69
C LYS A 148 -0.74 3.88 -6.46
N GLY A 149 -1.28 4.57 -5.45
CA GLY A 149 -1.75 3.95 -4.22
C GLY A 149 -2.88 2.94 -4.41
N PHE A 150 -3.70 3.04 -5.47
CA PHE A 150 -4.74 2.05 -5.77
C PHE A 150 -4.15 0.72 -6.21
N HIS A 151 -3.10 0.75 -7.05
CA HIS A 151 -2.42 -0.46 -7.52
C HIS A 151 -1.68 -1.20 -6.39
N TRP A 152 -1.16 -0.47 -5.42
CA TRP A 152 -0.40 -1.04 -4.31
C TRP A 152 -1.27 -1.39 -3.10
N GLY A 153 -2.37 -0.66 -2.87
CA GLY A 153 -3.29 -0.91 -1.74
C GLY A 153 -4.09 -2.21 -1.82
N VAL A 154 -4.08 -2.88 -2.98
CA VAL A 154 -4.78 -4.16 -3.19
C VAL A 154 -3.92 -5.39 -2.87
N ILE A 155 -2.60 -5.22 -2.67
CA ILE A 155 -1.72 -6.31 -2.26
C ILE A 155 -2.13 -6.77 -0.86
N GLY A 156 -2.17 -8.09 -0.66
CA GLY A 156 -2.61 -8.72 0.57
C GLY A 156 -4.12 -8.90 0.69
N LEU A 157 -4.93 -8.46 -0.29
CA LEU A 157 -6.35 -8.75 -0.26
C LEU A 157 -6.58 -10.26 -0.40
N ASP A 158 -7.46 -10.78 0.43
CA ASP A 158 -7.76 -12.19 0.54
C ASP A 158 -9.20 -12.47 0.13
N CYS A 159 -9.41 -13.66 -0.40
CA CYS A 159 -10.74 -14.12 -0.75
C CYS A 159 -10.82 -15.65 -0.90
N ASP A 160 -12.00 -16.24 -0.64
CA ASP A 160 -12.29 -17.60 -1.09
C ASP A 160 -12.63 -17.64 -2.60
N ILE A 161 -11.91 -18.47 -3.39
CA ILE A 161 -11.99 -18.62 -4.86
C ILE A 161 -13.42 -18.72 -5.40
N PHE A 162 -14.35 -19.33 -4.65
CA PHE A 162 -15.74 -19.50 -5.09
C PHE A 162 -16.68 -18.39 -4.64
N ARG A 163 -16.21 -17.43 -3.82
CA ARG A 163 -17.07 -16.48 -3.11
C ARG A 163 -16.66 -15.01 -3.16
N CYS A 164 -15.62 -14.63 -3.91
CA CYS A 164 -15.23 -13.22 -4.02
C CYS A 164 -16.38 -12.30 -4.43
N ALA A 165 -17.14 -12.70 -5.44
CA ALA A 165 -18.26 -11.93 -5.96
C ALA A 165 -19.49 -11.85 -5.02
N ILE A 166 -19.47 -12.57 -3.87
CA ILE A 166 -20.57 -12.56 -2.90
C ILE A 166 -20.15 -12.07 -1.50
N GLY A 167 -18.94 -11.52 -1.35
CA GLY A 167 -18.51 -10.76 -0.17
C GLY A 167 -17.81 -11.55 0.94
N ASP A 168 -17.38 -12.79 0.71
CA ASP A 168 -16.56 -13.57 1.66
C ASP A 168 -15.05 -13.31 1.43
N GLY A 169 -14.63 -12.05 1.49
CA GLY A 169 -13.22 -11.64 1.35
C GLY A 169 -12.82 -10.57 2.35
N THR A 170 -11.52 -10.28 2.44
CA THR A 170 -11.02 -9.19 3.29
C THR A 170 -11.31 -7.82 2.68
N THR A 171 -11.27 -6.81 3.53
CA THR A 171 -11.43 -5.41 3.14
C THR A 171 -10.24 -4.62 3.67
N HIS A 172 -9.52 -3.95 2.78
CA HIS A 172 -8.43 -3.06 3.14
C HIS A 172 -8.94 -1.63 3.26
N THR A 173 -8.54 -0.94 4.33
CA THR A 173 -8.71 0.51 4.45
C THR A 173 -7.35 1.16 4.32
N VAL A 174 -7.12 1.87 3.20
CA VAL A 174 -5.83 2.48 2.88
C VAL A 174 -5.97 3.99 2.88
N ILE A 175 -5.13 4.68 3.64
CA ILE A 175 -5.06 6.15 3.63
C ILE A 175 -3.93 6.54 2.68
N LEU A 176 -4.27 7.29 1.63
CA LEU A 176 -3.35 7.70 0.59
C LEU A 176 -3.11 9.21 0.66
N PRO A 177 -1.85 9.65 0.74
CA PRO A 177 -1.51 11.05 0.58
C PRO A 177 -1.73 11.49 -0.87
N PRO A 178 -1.86 12.80 -1.15
CA PRO A 178 -2.06 13.32 -2.50
C PRO A 178 -1.06 12.76 -3.52
N GLU A 179 0.20 12.58 -3.14
CA GLU A 179 1.31 12.12 -3.98
C GLU A 179 1.09 10.71 -4.54
N LEU A 180 0.38 9.86 -3.77
CA LEU A 180 -0.04 8.53 -4.21
C LEU A 180 -1.47 8.50 -4.75
N ALA A 181 -2.14 9.66 -4.77
CA ALA A 181 -3.52 9.87 -5.17
C ALA A 181 -3.63 10.91 -6.30
N TYR A 182 -4.40 11.99 -6.09
CA TYR A 182 -4.71 13.00 -7.10
C TYR A 182 -3.99 14.34 -6.85
N LYS A 183 -2.67 14.29 -6.69
CA LYS A 183 -1.86 15.52 -6.59
C LYS A 183 -1.83 16.32 -7.89
N ASP A 184 -2.05 17.62 -7.78
CA ASP A 184 -1.99 18.59 -8.89
C ASP A 184 -2.84 18.17 -10.10
N ARG A 185 -4.00 17.58 -9.81
CA ARG A 185 -5.02 17.14 -10.77
C ARG A 185 -6.27 18.00 -10.65
N PRO A 186 -6.26 19.23 -11.21
CA PRO A 186 -7.43 20.11 -11.15
C PRO A 186 -8.65 19.56 -11.91
N ASP A 187 -8.45 18.55 -12.76
CA ASP A 187 -9.54 17.78 -13.39
C ASP A 187 -10.25 16.82 -12.44
N ARG A 188 -9.75 16.66 -11.19
CA ARG A 188 -10.20 15.69 -10.19
C ARG A 188 -10.70 16.34 -8.90
N GLU A 189 -11.25 17.53 -8.98
CA GLU A 189 -11.96 18.13 -7.84
C GLU A 189 -13.19 17.29 -7.44
N PRO A 190 -13.48 17.11 -6.14
CA PRO A 190 -12.79 17.71 -4.98
C PRO A 190 -11.60 16.89 -4.45
N ALA A 191 -11.23 15.78 -5.10
CA ALA A 191 -10.15 14.89 -4.65
C ALA A 191 -8.74 15.49 -4.80
N ASN A 192 -8.61 16.55 -5.60
CA ASN A 192 -7.34 17.20 -5.91
C ASN A 192 -6.62 17.68 -4.64
N ASN A 193 -5.36 17.28 -4.48
CA ASN A 193 -4.52 17.64 -3.33
C ASN A 193 -5.12 17.28 -1.95
N GLN A 194 -6.01 16.28 -1.89
CA GLN A 194 -6.59 15.77 -0.65
C GLN A 194 -5.96 14.44 -0.21
N TRP A 195 -5.94 14.20 1.10
CA TRP A 195 -5.75 12.86 1.66
C TRP A 195 -7.03 12.06 1.47
N LEU A 196 -6.90 10.87 0.88
CA LEU A 196 -8.04 10.03 0.53
C LEU A 196 -7.97 8.73 1.30
N VAL A 197 -9.14 8.25 1.72
CA VAL A 197 -9.26 6.91 2.29
C VAL A 197 -9.97 6.04 1.27
N PHE A 198 -9.39 4.89 0.99
CA PHE A 198 -9.93 3.87 0.11
C PHE A 198 -10.31 2.64 0.92
N GLU A 199 -11.56 2.22 0.79
CA GLU A 199 -12.00 0.88 1.17
C GLU A 199 -11.92 -0.01 -0.07
N LEU A 200 -11.17 -1.10 -0.02
CA LEU A 200 -10.87 -1.97 -1.16
C LEU A 200 -11.26 -3.41 -0.82
N SER A 201 -11.97 -4.08 -1.73
CA SER A 201 -12.31 -5.50 -1.60
C SER A 201 -12.34 -6.19 -2.96
N ILE A 202 -12.05 -7.49 -3.01
CA ILE A 202 -12.04 -8.25 -4.27
C ILE A 202 -13.48 -8.52 -4.69
N ASN A 203 -13.82 -8.13 -5.93
CA ASN A 203 -15.09 -8.50 -6.55
C ASN A 203 -14.94 -9.75 -7.42
N GLU A 204 -13.97 -9.75 -8.34
CA GLU A 204 -13.75 -10.88 -9.26
C GLU A 204 -12.26 -11.00 -9.63
N LEU A 205 -11.75 -12.21 -9.85
CA LEU A 205 -10.41 -12.41 -10.41
C LEU A 205 -10.45 -12.54 -11.92
N LEU A 206 -9.50 -11.88 -12.59
CA LEU A 206 -9.35 -11.95 -14.03
C LEU A 206 -8.27 -12.98 -14.35
N ILE A 207 -8.69 -14.24 -14.49
CA ILE A 207 -7.83 -15.40 -14.86
C ILE A 207 -7.50 -15.38 -16.35
#